data_AF-A0A929NMZ0-F1
#
_entry.id   AF-A0A929NMZ0-F1
#
_cell.length_a   1.000
_cell.length_b   1.000
_cell.length_c   1.000
_cell.angle_alpha   90.00
_cell.angle_beta   90.00
_cell.angle_gamma   90.00
#
_symmetry.space_group_name_H-M   'P 1'
#
loop_
_entity.id
_entity.type
_entity.pdbx_description
1 polymer ?
#
loop_
_entity_poly.entity_id
_entity_poly.type
_entity_poly.pdbx_seq_one_letter_code
_entity_poly.pdbx_strand_id
1 'polypeptide(L)'
;SESIRQFEAVLRDAKTIVWNGPMGVFEIEKTAKGTYALANVLAESTDRGATTVIGGGDSASAVEKAGVAERVSHVSTGGGASLEFLEGKVLPGVEALTDK
;
A
#
# COMPACT_ATOMS: atom_id res chain seq x y z
N SER A 1 -8.87 17.53 -0.79
CA SER A 1 -8.18 18.46 0.13
C SER A 1 -6.84 18.81 -0.49
N GLU A 2 -6.15 19.83 0.03
CA GLU A 2 -4.82 20.19 -0.51
C GLU A 2 -3.82 19.02 -0.38
N SER A 3 -3.76 18.37 0.78
CA SER A 3 -2.86 17.23 1.00
C SER A 3 -3.12 16.07 0.03
N ILE A 4 -4.39 15.74 -0.24
CA ILE A 4 -4.73 14.68 -1.22
C ILE A 4 -4.19 15.03 -2.60
N ARG A 5 -4.36 16.29 -3.05
CA ARG A 5 -3.86 16.73 -4.36
C ARG A 5 -2.34 16.64 -4.47
N GLN A 6 -1.63 16.99 -3.40
CA GLN A 6 -0.16 16.92 -3.38
C GLN A 6 0.32 15.47 -3.45
N PHE A 7 -0.30 14.56 -2.69
CA PHE A 7 0.03 13.13 -2.78
C PHE A 7 -0.32 12.55 -4.15
N GLU A 8 -1.49 12.89 -4.70
CA GLU A 8 -1.91 12.47 -6.04
C GLU A 8 -0.89 12.85 -7.11
N ALA A 9 -0.40 14.08 -7.10
CA ALA A 9 0.58 14.55 -8.07
C ALA A 9 1.85 13.69 -8.04
N VAL A 10 2.39 13.40 -6.86
CA VAL A 10 3.60 12.58 -6.71
C VAL A 10 3.35 11.12 -7.10
N LEU A 11 2.22 10.55 -6.67
CA LEU A 11 1.88 9.14 -6.92
C LEU A 11 1.56 8.86 -8.40
N ARG A 12 1.13 9.87 -9.17
CA ARG A 12 0.78 9.68 -10.58
C ARG A 12 2.00 9.41 -11.46
N ASP A 13 3.15 9.98 -11.10
CA ASP A 13 4.40 9.88 -11.84
C ASP A 13 5.28 8.69 -11.39
N ALA A 14 5.01 8.15 -10.20
CA ALA A 14 5.76 7.03 -9.65
C ALA A 14 5.58 5.74 -10.48
N LYS A 15 6.69 5.02 -10.71
CA LYS A 15 6.69 3.71 -11.40
C LYS A 15 6.58 2.53 -10.45
N THR A 16 7.00 2.71 -9.21
CA THR A 16 6.87 1.73 -8.14
C THR A 16 6.44 2.45 -6.88
N ILE A 17 5.41 1.95 -6.22
CA ILE A 17 4.84 2.54 -5.02
C ILE A 17 4.70 1.44 -3.98
N VAL A 18 5.26 1.67 -2.79
CA VAL A 18 5.04 0.84 -1.61
C VAL A 18 4.19 1.65 -0.63
N TRP A 19 3.02 1.13 -0.26
CA TRP A 19 2.11 1.78 0.68
C TRP A 19 1.93 0.94 1.93
N ASN A 20 2.36 1.49 3.07
CA ASN A 20 2.38 0.81 4.36
C ASN A 20 1.82 1.69 5.48
N GLY A 21 0.63 2.24 5.29
CA GLY A 21 -0.12 2.90 6.35
C GLY A 21 -1.25 3.79 5.84
N PRO A 22 -2.48 3.67 6.37
CA PRO A 22 -3.56 4.63 6.12
C PRO A 22 -3.17 6.08 6.43
N MET A 23 -3.87 7.04 5.82
CA MET A 23 -3.57 8.48 5.97
C MET A 23 -4.27 9.13 7.17
N GLY A 24 -4.90 8.33 8.02
CA GLY A 24 -5.70 8.74 9.17
C GLY A 24 -6.45 7.54 9.75
N VAL A 25 -7.31 7.79 10.75
CA VAL A 25 -8.14 6.76 11.39
C VAL A 25 -9.30 6.39 10.47
N PHE A 26 -9.04 5.52 9.49
CA PHE A 26 -9.98 5.20 8.41
C PHE A 26 -11.17 4.35 8.85
N GLU A 27 -11.11 3.79 10.05
CA GLU A 27 -12.20 3.14 10.75
C GLU A 27 -13.30 4.14 11.16
N ILE A 28 -12.96 5.43 11.28
CA ILE A 28 -13.90 6.51 11.53
C ILE A 28 -14.19 7.19 10.19
N GLU A 29 -15.43 7.10 9.72
CA GLU A 29 -15.86 7.59 8.40
C GLU A 29 -15.44 9.06 8.12
N LYS A 30 -15.57 9.92 9.12
CA LYS A 30 -15.21 11.35 9.04
C LYS A 30 -13.73 11.60 8.72
N THR A 31 -12.85 10.64 9.02
CA THR A 31 -11.40 10.70 8.80
C THR A 31 -10.89 9.72 7.75
N ALA A 32 -11.77 8.94 7.12
CA ALA A 32 -11.40 7.92 6.12
C ALA A 32 -11.11 8.48 4.72
N LYS A 33 -11.60 9.69 4.41
CA LYS A 33 -11.53 10.28 3.06
C LYS A 33 -10.13 10.29 2.47
N GLY A 34 -9.11 10.62 3.26
CA GLY A 34 -7.72 10.65 2.79
C GLY A 34 -7.20 9.27 2.39
N THR A 35 -7.46 8.26 3.23
CA THR A 35 -7.07 6.87 3.01
C THR A 35 -7.72 6.31 1.74
N TYR A 36 -9.03 6.50 1.57
CA TYR A 36 -9.74 5.98 0.39
C TYR A 36 -9.38 6.73 -0.89
N ALA A 37 -9.12 8.04 -0.82
CA ALA A 37 -8.63 8.78 -1.98
C ALA A 37 -7.30 8.19 -2.47
N LEU A 38 -6.35 7.96 -1.56
CA LEU A 38 -5.05 7.40 -1.95
C LEU A 38 -5.13 5.94 -2.38
N ALA A 39 -5.97 5.10 -1.76
CA ALA A 39 -6.21 3.74 -2.24
C ALA A 39 -6.67 3.74 -3.71
N ASN A 40 -7.61 4.63 -4.08
CA ASN A 40 -8.04 4.77 -5.48
C ASN A 40 -6.92 5.24 -6.41
N VAL A 41 -6.09 6.16 -5.96
CA VAL A 41 -4.95 6.67 -6.76
C VAL A 41 -3.92 5.57 -7.01
N LEU A 42 -3.66 4.70 -6.03
CA LEU A 42 -2.79 3.55 -6.22
C LEU A 42 -3.35 2.57 -7.26
N ALA A 43 -4.65 2.30 -7.21
CA ALA A 43 -5.32 1.49 -8.22
C ALA A 43 -5.19 2.12 -9.63
N GLU A 44 -5.48 3.42 -9.76
CA GLU A 44 -5.29 4.14 -11.02
C GLU A 44 -3.84 4.12 -11.50
N SER A 45 -2.86 4.25 -10.61
CA SER A 45 -1.44 4.16 -10.96
C SER A 45 -1.07 2.76 -11.45
N THR A 46 -1.65 1.72 -10.86
CA THR A 46 -1.50 0.33 -11.30
C THR A 46 -2.08 0.12 -12.69
N ASP A 47 -3.29 0.63 -12.94
CA ASP A 47 -3.92 0.57 -14.26
C ASP A 47 -3.08 1.27 -15.35
N ARG A 48 -2.27 2.27 -14.98
CA ARG A 48 -1.31 2.95 -15.86
C ARG A 48 0.05 2.25 -15.96
N GLY A 49 0.22 1.09 -15.33
CA GLY A 49 1.42 0.25 -15.41
C GLY A 49 2.46 0.50 -14.32
N ALA A 50 2.15 1.23 -13.25
CA ALA A 50 3.01 1.27 -12.07
C ALA A 50 2.88 -0.03 -11.27
N THR A 51 3.95 -0.45 -10.60
CA THR A 51 3.89 -1.53 -9.60
C THR A 51 3.46 -0.95 -8.26
N THR A 52 2.40 -1.47 -7.66
CA THR A 52 1.92 -1.07 -6.34
C THR A 52 1.95 -2.24 -5.36
N VAL A 53 2.62 -2.02 -4.22
CA VAL A 53 2.79 -3.02 -3.15
C VAL A 53 2.14 -2.49 -1.87
N ILE A 54 1.17 -3.22 -1.36
CA ILE A 54 0.48 -2.91 -0.10
C ILE A 54 1.11 -3.73 1.02
N GLY A 55 1.57 -3.08 2.09
CA GLY A 55 2.37 -3.68 3.16
C GLY A 55 1.66 -4.70 4.06
N GLY A 56 0.33 -4.83 3.95
CA GLY A 56 -0.49 -5.71 4.79
C GLY A 56 -1.23 -4.97 5.91
N GLY A 57 -1.80 -5.73 6.85
CA GLY A 57 -2.48 -5.20 8.05
C GLY A 57 -3.56 -4.15 7.73
N ASP A 58 -3.39 -2.95 8.29
CA ASP A 58 -4.33 -1.84 8.10
C ASP A 58 -4.34 -1.32 6.65
N SER A 59 -3.21 -1.38 5.95
CA SER A 59 -3.15 -0.96 4.54
C SER A 59 -3.90 -1.93 3.64
N ALA A 60 -3.81 -3.24 3.91
CA ALA A 60 -4.62 -4.25 3.23
C ALA A 60 -6.12 -4.03 3.52
N SER A 61 -6.48 -3.82 4.79
CA SER A 61 -7.86 -3.51 5.18
C SER A 61 -8.38 -2.23 4.51
N ALA A 62 -7.53 -1.23 4.30
CA ALA A 62 -7.89 0.01 3.64
C ALA A 62 -8.21 -0.17 2.15
N VAL A 63 -7.41 -0.93 1.39
CA VAL A 63 -7.71 -1.20 -0.03
C VAL A 63 -8.92 -2.11 -0.22
N GLU A 64 -9.16 -3.04 0.71
CA GLU A 64 -10.36 -3.87 0.75
C GLU A 64 -11.62 -3.03 0.96
N LYS A 65 -11.65 -2.19 2.00
CA LYS A 65 -12.81 -1.30 2.27
C LYS A 65 -13.03 -0.26 1.18
N ALA A 66 -11.96 0.15 0.49
CA ALA A 66 -12.04 1.02 -0.67
C ALA A 66 -12.53 0.30 -1.94
N GLY A 67 -12.61 -1.04 -1.94
CA GLY A 67 -13.05 -1.84 -3.08
C GLY A 67 -12.05 -1.94 -4.22
N VAL A 68 -10.74 -1.79 -3.93
CA VAL A 68 -9.67 -1.72 -4.93
C VAL A 68 -8.55 -2.73 -4.72
N ALA A 69 -8.72 -3.69 -3.80
CA ALA A 69 -7.71 -4.71 -3.50
C ALA A 69 -7.28 -5.52 -4.75
N GLU A 70 -8.22 -5.86 -5.63
CA GLU A 70 -7.94 -6.57 -6.89
C GLU A 70 -7.32 -5.68 -7.99
N ARG A 71 -7.20 -4.37 -7.74
CA ARG A 71 -6.67 -3.38 -8.70
C ARG A 71 -5.28 -2.86 -8.33
N VAL A 72 -4.66 -3.43 -7.30
CA VAL A 72 -3.26 -3.16 -6.94
C VAL A 72 -2.39 -4.35 -7.33
N SER A 73 -1.08 -4.16 -7.50
CA SER A 73 -0.22 -5.24 -8.03
C SER A 73 0.02 -6.36 -7.02
N HIS A 74 0.15 -6.02 -5.74
CA HIS A 74 0.37 -7.00 -4.68
C HIS A 74 -0.16 -6.49 -3.34
N VAL A 75 -0.94 -7.32 -2.65
CA VAL A 75 -1.30 -7.12 -1.25
C VAL A 75 -0.54 -8.14 -0.41
N SER A 76 0.39 -7.65 0.42
CA SER A 76 1.15 -8.52 1.30
C SER A 76 0.28 -9.08 2.42
N THR A 77 0.44 -10.37 2.69
CA THR A 77 -0.11 -11.05 3.87
C THR A 77 0.90 -11.12 5.02
N GLY A 78 2.14 -10.65 4.81
CA GLY A 78 3.23 -10.72 5.79
C GLY A 78 3.13 -9.72 6.93
N GLY A 79 2.33 -8.65 6.78
CA GLY A 79 2.14 -7.62 7.81
C GLY A 79 3.47 -7.12 8.38
N GLY A 80 3.73 -7.41 9.66
CA GLY A 80 4.98 -7.05 10.32
C GLY A 80 6.24 -7.61 9.63
N ALA A 81 6.19 -8.83 9.10
CA ALA A 81 7.33 -9.41 8.37
C ALA A 81 7.65 -8.63 7.08
N SER A 82 6.65 -8.07 6.42
CA SER A 82 6.87 -7.19 5.26
C SER A 82 7.48 -5.86 5.64
N LEU A 83 7.09 -5.29 6.79
CA LEU A 83 7.74 -4.10 7.32
C LEU A 83 9.21 -4.38 7.69
N GLU A 84 9.50 -5.46 8.40
CA GLU A 84 10.87 -5.86 8.75
C GLU A 84 11.74 -6.07 7.50
N PHE A 85 11.17 -6.66 6.44
CA PHE A 85 11.84 -6.78 5.16
C PHE A 85 12.13 -5.42 4.52
N LEU A 86 11.15 -4.50 4.51
CA LEU A 86 11.31 -3.14 4.00
C LEU A 86 12.32 -2.30 4.81
N GLU A 87 12.48 -2.61 6.10
CA GLU A 87 13.53 -2.04 6.97
C GLU A 87 14.93 -2.61 6.69
N GLY A 88 15.03 -3.62 5.80
CA GLY A 88 16.29 -4.27 5.44
C GLY A 88 16.78 -5.30 6.45
N LYS A 89 15.91 -5.76 7.36
CA LYS A 89 16.25 -6.81 8.31
C LYS A 89 16.30 -8.16 7.61
N VAL A 90 17.19 -9.03 8.09
CA VAL A 90 17.21 -10.44 7.69
C VAL A 90 15.96 -11.09 8.27
N LEU A 91 15.14 -11.69 7.39
CA LEU A 91 14.02 -12.53 7.81
C LEU A 91 14.54 -13.96 7.99
N PRO A 92 14.55 -14.53 9.21
CA PRO A 92 15.14 -15.86 9.44
C PRO A 92 14.54 -16.98 8.59
N GLY A 93 13.22 -16.91 8.35
CA GLY A 93 12.52 -17.89 7.51
C GLY A 93 12.88 -17.80 6.03
N VAL A 94 13.29 -16.63 5.53
CA VAL A 94 13.76 -16.45 4.15
C VAL A 94 15.22 -16.86 4.03
N GLU A 95 16.05 -16.53 5.02
CA GLU A 95 17.46 -16.94 5.08
C GLU A 95 17.65 -18.46 5.13
N ALA A 96 16.72 -19.18 5.77
CA ALA A 96 16.75 -20.64 5.86
C ALA A 96 16.38 -21.36 4.55
N LEU A 97 15.90 -20.64 3.52
CA LEU A 97 15.59 -21.22 2.22
C LEU A 97 16.88 -21.54 1.46
N THR A 98 16.94 -22.69 0.80
CA THR A 98 18.05 -23.00 -0.10
C THR A 98 17.96 -22.14 -1.35
N ASP A 99 19.12 -21.72 -1.88
CA ASP A 99 19.19 -21.02 -3.16
C ASP A 99 18.53 -21.82 -4.29
N LYS A 100 18.08 -21.07 -5.30
CA LYS A 100 17.32 -21.57 -6.45
C LYS A 100 18.19 -22.35 -7.45
#